data_AF-A0A0D2KE95-F1
#
_entry.id   AF-A0A0D2KE95-F1
#
_cell.length_a   1.000
_cell.length_b   1.000
_cell.length_c   1.000
_cell.angle_alpha   90.00
_cell.angle_beta   90.00
_cell.angle_gamma   90.00
#
_symmetry.space_group_name_H-M   'P 1'
#
loop_
_entity.id
_entity.type
_entity.pdbx_description
1 polymer ?
#
loop_
_entity_poly.entity_id
_entity_poly.type
_entity_poly.pdbx_seq_one_letter_code
_entity_poly.pdbx_strand_id
1 'polypeptide(L)'
;MTGGEPWLVTDTSTNGTFINGVKIGKGQSCPVSDGDQVSLSIIVQPGASGAAATQPQGVLLKFQYDPDAAAPDVPRVHTAKRKATPAKPQPQPQPALSAAGGAPAASKDVAQPPPVKRGRTGTDGGAAAGADAAAAVAGGEEGATAELLALRHANQELRREAAAQRARLQALEEEHGRLQEARAEADAEIERRREEAREQAEEISALRSEIAAAQEEREKEAALLAQQLEAAREQQRTAEGRAAGQTEEIRALKESLQQESAALKTLMSQALDLQAERQALRDAAEAAAAQHAQQVRQLQEQQQELRRQMERQAAELGEQLQAQKADAQADAAAARAAQADAAAARDEAAAVRADAVAAREEAAEARAGAAAARGDAAVAREEAAAAKQEAAAAKQEAAKAAALVKREAAEDVRGLKRQLQERTAEKQAADRV
;
A
#
# COMPACT_ATOMS: atom_id res chain seq x y z
N MET A 1 20.47 -4.05 -20.82
CA MET A 1 19.84 -5.02 -21.75
C MET A 1 20.93 -5.85 -22.38
N THR A 2 21.40 -6.86 -21.64
CA THR A 2 22.39 -7.83 -22.10
C THR A 2 21.73 -8.70 -23.15
N GLY A 3 22.21 -8.65 -24.38
CA GLY A 3 21.80 -9.53 -25.48
C GLY A 3 22.29 -10.97 -25.26
N GLY A 4 21.84 -11.60 -24.18
CA GLY A 4 22.03 -13.02 -23.95
C GLY A 4 21.19 -13.81 -24.95
N GLU A 5 21.77 -14.84 -25.55
CA GLU A 5 21.03 -15.76 -26.41
C GLU A 5 19.86 -16.37 -25.61
N PRO A 6 18.66 -16.47 -26.22
CA PRO A 6 17.50 -17.04 -25.54
C PRO A 6 17.75 -18.52 -25.22
N TRP A 7 17.44 -18.93 -23.99
CA TRP A 7 17.54 -20.32 -23.59
C TRP A 7 16.47 -21.14 -24.31
N LEU A 8 16.88 -22.25 -24.92
CA LEU A 8 15.99 -23.16 -25.67
C LEU A 8 15.73 -24.42 -24.85
N VAL A 9 14.45 -24.69 -24.56
CA VAL A 9 14.03 -25.98 -23.99
C VAL A 9 13.67 -26.92 -25.14
N THR A 10 14.36 -28.05 -25.24
CA THR A 10 14.11 -29.08 -26.25
C THR A 10 13.42 -30.27 -25.60
N ASP A 11 12.23 -30.63 -26.09
CA ASP A 11 11.47 -31.75 -25.52
C ASP A 11 12.00 -33.10 -26.03
N THR A 12 12.59 -33.89 -25.14
CA THR A 12 13.00 -35.28 -25.44
C THR A 12 12.03 -36.31 -24.87
N SER A 13 10.96 -35.87 -24.20
CA SER A 13 10.03 -36.77 -23.51
C SER A 13 9.07 -37.47 -24.47
N THR A 14 8.55 -38.62 -24.06
CA THR A 14 7.52 -39.36 -24.82
C THR A 14 6.12 -38.76 -24.60
N ASN A 15 5.89 -38.13 -23.44
CA ASN A 15 4.57 -37.63 -23.04
C ASN A 15 4.34 -36.15 -23.39
N GLY A 16 5.41 -35.42 -23.71
CA GLY A 16 5.39 -34.00 -24.03
C GLY A 16 5.82 -33.12 -22.87
N THR A 17 6.59 -32.08 -23.18
CA THR A 17 6.88 -30.96 -22.28
C THR A 17 5.88 -29.84 -22.53
N PHE A 18 5.44 -29.13 -21.49
CA PHE A 18 4.54 -27.99 -21.65
C PHE A 18 5.20 -26.70 -21.17
N ILE A 19 5.07 -25.61 -21.92
CA ILE A 19 5.49 -24.27 -21.50
C ILE A 19 4.28 -23.35 -21.48
N ASN A 20 3.96 -22.77 -20.32
CA ASN A 20 2.77 -21.95 -20.10
C ASN A 20 1.46 -22.65 -20.54
N GLY A 21 1.40 -23.98 -20.38
CA GLY A 21 0.28 -24.81 -20.79
C GLY A 21 0.26 -25.24 -22.27
N VAL A 22 1.21 -24.78 -23.08
CA VAL A 22 1.33 -25.18 -24.50
C VAL A 22 2.27 -26.38 -24.63
N LYS A 23 1.78 -27.46 -25.25
CA LYS A 23 2.57 -28.68 -25.47
C LYS A 23 3.63 -28.46 -26.55
N ILE A 24 4.89 -28.66 -26.19
CA ILE A 24 6.01 -28.78 -27.12
C ILE A 24 6.04 -30.22 -27.62
N GLY A 25 6.13 -30.40 -28.93
CA GLY A 25 6.26 -31.73 -29.54
C GLY A 25 7.66 -32.31 -29.32
N LYS A 26 7.77 -33.65 -29.25
CA LYS A 26 9.05 -34.34 -29.15
C LYS A 26 10.00 -33.90 -30.27
N GLY A 27 11.20 -33.46 -29.91
CA GLY A 27 12.24 -32.96 -30.81
C GLY A 27 12.08 -31.49 -31.23
N GLN A 28 11.05 -30.79 -30.74
CA GLN A 28 10.89 -29.35 -30.93
C GLN A 28 11.60 -28.59 -29.80
N SER A 29 12.15 -27.43 -30.15
CA SER A 29 12.76 -26.49 -29.21
C SER A 29 11.91 -25.23 -29.12
N CYS A 30 11.68 -24.72 -27.92
CA CYS A 30 10.97 -23.46 -27.69
C CYS A 30 11.85 -22.52 -26.85
N PRO A 31 12.00 -21.24 -27.23
CA PRO A 31 12.67 -20.26 -26.38
C PRO A 31 11.86 -20.03 -25.09
N VAL A 32 12.56 -19.88 -23.98
CA VAL A 32 11.96 -19.64 -22.65
C VAL A 32 12.40 -18.28 -22.14
N SER A 33 11.43 -17.53 -21.61
CA SER A 33 11.63 -16.21 -21.01
C SER A 33 11.51 -16.30 -19.48
N ASP A 34 12.03 -15.28 -18.79
CA ASP A 34 11.86 -15.15 -17.33
C ASP A 34 10.38 -15.19 -16.94
N GLY A 35 10.05 -16.04 -15.96
CA GLY A 35 8.69 -16.26 -15.48
C GLY A 35 7.89 -17.34 -16.22
N ASP A 36 8.40 -17.90 -17.32
CA ASP A 36 7.74 -19.01 -18.01
C ASP A 36 7.67 -20.27 -17.12
N GLN A 37 6.51 -20.93 -17.16
CA GLN A 37 6.25 -22.17 -16.42
C GLN A 37 6.47 -23.39 -17.31
N VAL A 38 7.49 -24.18 -16.98
CA VAL A 38 7.75 -25.46 -17.63
C VAL A 38 7.12 -26.58 -16.81
N SER A 39 6.18 -27.31 -17.41
CA SER A 39 5.49 -28.43 -16.77
C SER A 39 5.85 -29.76 -17.45
N LEU A 40 6.25 -30.74 -16.65
CA LEU A 40 6.58 -32.10 -17.09
C LEU A 40 5.54 -33.09 -16.54
N SER A 41 4.97 -33.91 -17.43
CA SER A 41 4.05 -34.99 -17.05
C SER A 41 4.79 -36.32 -17.00
N ILE A 42 4.99 -36.83 -15.78
CA ILE A 42 5.61 -38.14 -15.56
C ILE A 42 4.48 -39.14 -15.27
N ILE A 43 4.33 -40.11 -16.16
CA ILE A 43 3.45 -41.26 -15.95
C ILE A 43 4.31 -42.39 -15.40
N VAL A 44 4.14 -42.71 -14.12
CA VAL A 44 4.82 -43.86 -13.51
C VAL A 44 3.92 -45.08 -13.74
N GLN A 45 4.33 -45.97 -14.66
CA GLN A 45 3.67 -47.26 -14.79
C GLN A 45 4.14 -48.17 -13.64
N PRO A 46 3.23 -48.71 -12.81
CA PRO A 46 3.61 -49.72 -11.84
C PRO A 46 4.18 -50.92 -12.60
N GLY A 47 5.38 -51.36 -12.22
CA GLY A 47 6.02 -52.52 -12.84
C GLY A 47 5.08 -53.73 -12.84
N ALA A 48 5.14 -54.53 -13.90
CA ALA A 48 4.20 -55.60 -14.24
C ALA A 48 4.09 -56.73 -13.19
N SER A 49 3.56 -56.43 -12.00
CA SER A 49 3.30 -57.40 -10.94
C SER A 49 1.79 -57.64 -10.82
N GLY A 50 1.20 -58.31 -11.82
CA GLY A 50 -0.05 -59.11 -11.76
C GLY A 50 -1.32 -58.59 -11.06
N ALA A 51 -1.32 -57.39 -10.50
CA ALA A 51 -2.40 -56.83 -9.70
C ALA A 51 -3.18 -55.83 -10.55
N ALA A 52 -4.51 -55.91 -10.45
CA ALA A 52 -5.46 -55.18 -11.27
C ALA A 52 -5.06 -53.71 -11.48
N ALA A 53 -5.03 -53.30 -12.76
CA ALA A 53 -4.62 -51.99 -13.22
C ALA A 53 -5.41 -50.87 -12.54
N THR A 54 -4.82 -50.28 -11.52
CA THR A 54 -5.26 -49.00 -10.95
C THR A 54 -4.80 -47.89 -11.89
N GLN A 55 -5.64 -46.86 -12.08
CA GLN A 55 -5.36 -45.74 -12.99
C GLN A 55 -3.95 -45.19 -12.77
N PRO A 56 -3.18 -44.91 -13.84
CA PRO A 56 -1.85 -44.34 -13.70
C PRO A 56 -1.93 -43.00 -12.97
N GLN A 57 -1.31 -42.91 -11.80
CA GLN A 57 -1.14 -41.65 -11.09
C GLN A 57 -0.01 -40.87 -11.79
N GLY A 58 -0.38 -39.85 -12.57
CA GLY A 58 0.57 -38.92 -13.14
C GLY A 58 1.05 -37.92 -12.08
N VAL A 59 2.36 -37.70 -11.99
CA VAL A 59 2.92 -36.60 -11.20
C VAL A 59 3.22 -35.44 -12.15
N LEU A 60 2.67 -34.26 -11.85
CA LEU A 60 2.96 -33.02 -12.58
C LEU A 60 4.06 -32.26 -11.85
N LEU A 61 5.23 -32.14 -12.47
CA LEU A 61 6.30 -31.30 -11.96
C LEU A 61 6.21 -29.93 -12.64
N LYS A 62 6.16 -28.85 -11.86
CA LYS A 62 6.17 -27.47 -12.35
C LYS A 62 7.48 -26.82 -11.96
N PHE A 63 8.18 -26.27 -12.95
CA PHE A 63 9.38 -25.49 -12.77
C PHE A 63 9.07 -24.07 -13.28
N GLN A 64 9.46 -23.07 -12.50
CA GLN A 64 9.46 -21.69 -12.95
C GLN A 64 10.89 -21.35 -13.34
N TYR A 65 11.07 -20.90 -14.58
CA TYR A 65 12.37 -20.48 -15.04
C TYR A 65 12.67 -19.07 -14.50
N ASP A 66 13.78 -18.94 -13.79
CA ASP A 66 14.35 -17.68 -13.31
C ASP A 66 15.82 -17.67 -13.76
N PRO A 67 16.20 -16.81 -14.71
CA PRO A 67 17.56 -16.75 -15.27
C PRO A 67 18.59 -16.23 -14.25
N ASP A 68 18.14 -15.54 -13.20
CA ASP A 68 18.99 -14.97 -12.16
C ASP A 68 19.09 -15.88 -10.92
N ALA A 69 18.38 -17.01 -10.92
CA ALA A 69 18.49 -18.02 -9.88
C ALA A 69 19.93 -18.58 -9.85
N ALA A 70 20.65 -18.29 -8.77
CA ALA A 70 21.97 -18.86 -8.52
C ALA A 70 21.89 -20.40 -8.59
N ALA A 71 22.83 -21.03 -9.30
CA ALA A 71 22.87 -22.48 -9.44
C ALA A 71 22.74 -23.12 -8.05
N PRO A 72 21.76 -24.03 -7.83
CA PRO A 72 21.60 -24.65 -6.53
C PRO A 72 22.91 -25.35 -6.19
N ASP A 73 23.40 -25.10 -4.98
CA ASP A 73 24.69 -25.61 -4.50
C ASP A 73 24.62 -27.15 -4.53
N VAL A 74 25.13 -27.76 -5.60
CA VAL A 74 24.93 -29.18 -5.87
C VAL A 74 25.69 -29.92 -4.78
N PRO A 75 25.04 -30.64 -3.86
CA PRO A 75 25.76 -31.38 -2.84
C PRO A 75 26.63 -32.39 -3.57
N ARG A 76 27.96 -32.28 -3.40
CA ARG A 76 28.92 -33.25 -3.93
C ARG A 76 28.50 -34.63 -3.46
N VAL A 77 27.92 -35.41 -4.36
CA VAL A 77 27.52 -36.78 -4.10
C VAL A 77 28.79 -37.58 -3.89
N HIS A 78 29.15 -37.80 -2.62
CA HIS A 78 30.11 -38.81 -2.25
C HIS A 78 29.56 -40.16 -2.71
N THR A 79 30.21 -40.78 -3.70
CA THR A 79 29.94 -42.17 -4.08
C THR A 79 30.30 -43.08 -2.92
N ALA A 80 29.37 -43.29 -2.00
CA ALA A 80 29.50 -44.28 -0.94
C ALA A 80 29.50 -45.67 -1.59
N LYS A 81 30.66 -46.33 -1.56
CA LYS A 81 30.79 -47.77 -1.87
C LYS A 81 29.82 -48.54 -0.97
N ARG A 82 28.75 -49.07 -1.55
CA ARG A 82 27.81 -49.97 -0.87
C ARG A 82 28.53 -51.27 -0.52
N LYS A 83 28.76 -51.48 0.78
CA LYS A 83 29.09 -52.79 1.36
C LYS A 83 27.79 -53.60 1.39
N ALA A 84 27.78 -54.74 0.71
CA ALA A 84 26.65 -55.66 0.69
C ALA A 84 26.41 -56.22 2.11
N THR A 85 25.23 -55.97 2.67
CA THR A 85 24.71 -56.63 3.87
C THR A 85 23.67 -57.68 3.44
N PRO A 86 23.69 -58.90 4.02
CA PRO A 86 22.79 -59.97 3.65
C PRO A 86 21.36 -59.74 4.18
N ALA A 87 20.41 -60.30 3.44
CA ALA A 87 18.98 -60.16 3.63
C ALA A 87 18.51 -60.64 5.02
N LYS A 88 17.65 -59.82 5.64
CA LYS A 88 16.92 -60.13 6.87
C LYS A 88 15.64 -60.91 6.51
N PRO A 89 15.31 -62.03 7.17
CA PRO A 89 14.13 -62.81 6.85
C PRO A 89 12.84 -62.13 7.34
N GLN A 90 11.77 -62.29 6.54
CA GLN A 90 10.41 -61.83 6.82
C GLN A 90 9.82 -62.52 8.06
N PRO A 91 9.05 -61.81 8.91
CA PRO A 91 8.27 -62.44 9.97
C PRO A 91 7.00 -63.11 9.41
N GLN A 92 6.77 -64.36 9.82
CA GLN A 92 5.53 -65.10 9.59
C GLN A 92 4.37 -64.53 10.44
N PRO A 93 3.12 -64.62 9.97
CA PRO A 93 1.95 -64.19 10.75
C PRO A 93 1.58 -65.23 11.82
N GLN A 94 1.40 -64.78 13.06
CA GLN A 94 0.84 -65.58 14.15
C GLN A 94 -0.71 -65.64 14.07
N PRO A 95 -1.35 -66.75 14.51
CA PRO A 95 -2.79 -66.89 14.51
C PRO A 95 -3.45 -66.22 15.71
N ALA A 96 -4.67 -65.72 15.51
CA ALA A 96 -5.54 -65.20 16.56
C ALA A 96 -5.98 -66.32 17.52
N LEU A 97 -5.79 -66.10 18.83
CA LEU A 97 -6.38 -66.93 19.88
C LEU A 97 -7.35 -66.11 20.73
N SER A 98 -8.60 -66.55 20.68
CA SER A 98 -9.72 -66.21 21.54
C SER A 98 -9.67 -66.98 22.87
N ALA A 99 -9.91 -66.32 24.00
CA ALA A 99 -10.52 -66.86 25.23
C ALA A 99 -10.77 -65.66 26.17
N ALA A 100 -11.96 -65.30 26.67
CA ALA A 100 -13.02 -66.04 27.36
C ALA A 100 -12.60 -66.61 28.73
N GLY A 101 -13.00 -65.90 29.80
CA GLY A 101 -13.49 -66.50 31.05
C GLY A 101 -12.53 -66.57 32.24
N GLY A 102 -13.04 -66.26 33.43
CA GLY A 102 -12.55 -66.84 34.70
C GLY A 102 -12.42 -65.87 35.87
N ALA A 103 -13.49 -65.72 36.66
CA ALA A 103 -13.47 -65.10 37.98
C ALA A 103 -12.75 -65.97 39.03
N PRO A 104 -12.17 -65.40 40.11
CA PRO A 104 -11.66 -66.20 41.22
C PRO A 104 -12.77 -66.48 42.26
N ALA A 105 -13.06 -67.76 42.47
CA ALA A 105 -13.72 -68.28 43.65
C ALA A 105 -12.67 -68.97 44.54
N ALA A 106 -12.58 -68.59 45.81
CA ALA A 106 -11.79 -69.29 46.82
C ALA A 106 -12.71 -69.69 47.99
N SER A 107 -13.14 -70.94 47.95
CA SER A 107 -13.72 -71.74 49.05
C SER A 107 -12.58 -72.19 49.99
N LYS A 108 -12.73 -72.08 51.32
CA LYS A 108 -13.07 -73.19 52.24
C LYS A 108 -12.60 -74.57 51.73
N ASP A 109 -11.80 -75.31 52.49
CA ASP A 109 -12.25 -76.21 53.55
C ASP A 109 -11.09 -77.07 54.10
N VAL A 110 -11.41 -77.80 55.19
CA VAL A 110 -10.81 -79.05 55.68
C VAL A 110 -9.69 -79.00 56.73
N ALA A 111 -10.13 -79.32 57.95
CA ALA A 111 -9.39 -79.76 59.12
C ALA A 111 -9.19 -81.29 59.15
N GLN A 112 -8.17 -81.77 59.89
CA GLN A 112 -8.09 -82.99 60.74
C GLN A 112 -6.62 -83.50 60.88
N PRO A 113 -6.26 -84.39 61.85
CA PRO A 113 -6.60 -84.49 63.29
C PRO A 113 -5.35 -84.86 64.18
N PRO A 114 -5.48 -85.05 65.53
CA PRO A 114 -4.35 -85.28 66.46
C PRO A 114 -4.08 -86.77 66.77
N PRO A 115 -2.93 -87.14 67.38
CA PRO A 115 -2.67 -88.53 67.78
C PRO A 115 -3.39 -88.92 69.08
N VAL A 116 -4.00 -90.12 69.04
CA VAL A 116 -4.89 -90.71 70.04
C VAL A 116 -4.10 -91.62 71.00
N LYS A 117 -4.47 -91.61 72.28
CA LYS A 117 -4.15 -92.64 73.28
C LYS A 117 -4.88 -93.96 72.93
N ARG A 118 -4.19 -95.11 73.01
CA ARG A 118 -4.82 -96.41 73.33
C ARG A 118 -3.95 -97.16 74.33
N GLY A 119 -4.61 -97.73 75.32
CA GLY A 119 -4.07 -98.76 76.19
C GLY A 119 -4.82 -100.08 76.00
N ARG A 120 -4.41 -101.03 76.84
CA ARG A 120 -5.20 -102.14 77.43
C ARG A 120 -5.28 -103.47 76.65
N THR A 121 -5.34 -104.51 77.49
CA THR A 121 -5.67 -105.95 77.34
C THR A 121 -4.47 -106.81 76.94
N GLY A 122 -3.99 -107.79 77.72
CA GLY A 122 -4.67 -108.59 78.75
C GLY A 122 -4.83 -110.03 78.23
N THR A 123 -4.71 -110.98 79.16
CA THR A 123 -5.06 -112.42 79.06
C THR A 123 -4.05 -113.31 78.31
N ASP A 124 -3.79 -114.56 78.67
CA ASP A 124 -4.01 -115.39 79.86
C ASP A 124 -3.46 -116.78 79.47
N GLY A 125 -3.14 -117.59 80.48
CA GLY A 125 -3.16 -119.05 80.35
C GLY A 125 -1.78 -119.67 80.08
N GLY A 126 -1.26 -120.58 80.90
CA GLY A 126 -1.89 -121.36 81.95
C GLY A 126 -1.58 -122.84 81.79
N ALA A 127 -1.54 -123.51 82.94
CA ALA A 127 -1.59 -124.97 83.13
C ALA A 127 -0.32 -125.73 82.68
N ALA A 128 0.11 -126.82 83.30
CA ALA A 128 -0.42 -127.70 84.35
C ALA A 128 0.79 -128.61 84.70
N ALA A 129 1.11 -129.00 85.93
CA ALA A 129 0.37 -129.81 86.91
C ALA A 129 1.10 -131.15 87.13
N GLY A 130 1.25 -131.49 88.41
CA GLY A 130 1.21 -132.87 88.91
C GLY A 130 2.51 -133.69 88.79
N ALA A 131 2.76 -134.67 89.65
CA ALA A 131 2.06 -135.11 90.85
C ALA A 131 2.97 -136.12 91.59
N ASP A 132 2.69 -136.26 92.88
CA ASP A 132 3.13 -137.29 93.81
C ASP A 132 2.95 -138.74 93.34
N ALA A 133 3.74 -139.66 93.92
CA ALA A 133 3.34 -140.95 94.53
C ALA A 133 4.59 -141.86 94.64
N ALA A 134 5.10 -142.20 95.83
CA ALA A 134 4.57 -143.16 96.81
C ALA A 134 4.84 -144.64 96.49
N ALA A 135 5.70 -145.23 97.34
CA ALA A 135 5.49 -146.47 98.08
C ALA A 135 5.46 -147.85 97.38
N ALA A 136 6.45 -148.67 97.81
CA ALA A 136 6.29 -149.99 98.44
C ALA A 136 6.20 -151.28 97.59
N VAL A 137 6.61 -152.36 98.27
CA VAL A 137 6.38 -153.81 98.05
C VAL A 137 7.44 -154.47 97.15
N ALA A 138 8.47 -155.12 97.71
CA ALA A 138 8.51 -156.45 98.33
C ALA A 138 8.43 -157.63 97.35
N GLY A 139 9.51 -158.42 97.31
CA GLY A 139 9.48 -159.88 97.28
C GLY A 139 9.19 -160.59 95.95
N GLY A 140 10.08 -161.51 95.57
CA GLY A 140 9.74 -162.68 94.76
C GLY A 140 10.54 -162.79 93.47
N GLU A 141 11.49 -163.71 93.43
CA GLU A 141 12.53 -163.93 92.40
C GLU A 141 12.03 -164.46 91.03
N GLU A 142 10.88 -163.99 90.54
CA GLU A 142 10.33 -164.35 89.21
C GLU A 142 9.95 -163.14 88.33
N GLY A 143 10.28 -161.90 88.75
CA GLY A 143 9.95 -160.64 88.07
C GLY A 143 10.96 -160.07 87.06
N ALA A 144 12.15 -160.67 86.90
CA ALA A 144 13.23 -160.11 86.07
C ALA A 144 12.89 -160.04 84.56
N THR A 145 11.95 -160.84 84.06
CA THR A 145 11.53 -160.82 82.65
C THR A 145 10.40 -159.81 82.37
N ALA A 146 9.49 -159.61 83.33
CA ALA A 146 8.45 -158.58 83.25
C ALA A 146 9.03 -157.16 83.42
N GLU A 147 10.01 -157.00 84.30
CA GLU A 147 10.74 -155.75 84.49
C GLU A 147 11.61 -155.40 83.27
N LEU A 148 12.22 -156.39 82.61
CA LEU A 148 12.92 -156.21 81.33
C LEU A 148 11.98 -155.80 80.19
N LEU A 149 10.74 -156.32 80.16
CA LEU A 149 9.72 -155.92 79.20
C LEU A 149 9.20 -154.51 79.48
N ALA A 150 8.96 -154.15 80.73
CA ALA A 150 8.59 -152.80 81.13
C ALA A 150 9.72 -151.79 80.83
N LEU A 151 10.98 -152.13 81.10
CA LEU A 151 12.14 -151.32 80.74
C LEU A 151 12.32 -151.21 79.23
N ARG A 152 12.00 -152.26 78.46
CA ARG A 152 12.03 -152.21 76.99
C ARG A 152 10.92 -151.31 76.44
N HIS A 153 9.72 -151.37 77.02
CA HIS A 153 8.62 -150.45 76.70
C HIS A 153 8.96 -149.01 77.06
N ALA A 154 9.48 -148.76 78.27
CA ALA A 154 9.97 -147.45 78.69
C ALA A 154 11.12 -146.94 77.80
N ASN A 155 12.04 -147.81 77.37
CA ASN A 155 13.11 -147.42 76.44
C ASN A 155 12.56 -147.13 75.03
N GLN A 156 11.53 -147.85 74.59
CA GLN A 156 10.83 -147.55 73.34
C GLN A 156 10.04 -146.24 73.43
N GLU A 157 9.40 -145.95 74.56
CA GLU A 157 8.71 -144.69 74.83
C GLU A 157 9.71 -143.54 74.88
N LEU A 158 10.81 -143.65 75.62
CA LEU A 158 11.89 -142.67 75.64
C LEU A 158 12.50 -142.45 74.25
N ARG A 159 12.62 -143.50 73.42
CA ARG A 159 13.06 -143.34 72.02
C ARG A 159 12.01 -142.65 71.15
N ARG A 160 10.72 -142.92 71.36
CA ARG A 160 9.62 -142.21 70.69
C ARG A 160 9.54 -140.76 71.13
N GLU A 161 9.73 -140.48 72.41
CA GLU A 161 9.79 -139.13 72.97
C GLU A 161 11.03 -138.39 72.48
N ALA A 162 12.21 -139.01 72.48
CA ALA A 162 13.42 -138.43 71.93
C ALA A 162 13.30 -138.18 70.42
N ALA A 163 12.65 -139.09 69.67
CA ALA A 163 12.35 -138.88 68.26
C ALA A 163 11.34 -137.75 68.04
N ALA A 164 10.30 -137.65 68.87
CA ALA A 164 9.34 -136.57 68.84
C ALA A 164 9.95 -135.22 69.22
N GLN A 165 10.87 -135.19 70.21
CA GLN A 165 11.63 -134.00 70.58
C GLN A 165 12.59 -133.58 69.47
N ARG A 166 13.27 -134.52 68.81
CA ARG A 166 14.09 -134.23 67.62
C ARG A 166 13.26 -133.71 66.46
N ALA A 167 12.10 -134.30 66.20
CA ALA A 167 11.18 -133.81 65.17
C ALA A 167 10.64 -132.41 65.50
N ARG A 168 10.36 -132.12 66.79
CA ARG A 168 10.00 -130.78 67.25
C ARG A 168 11.14 -129.79 67.10
N LEU A 169 12.38 -130.18 67.43
CA LEU A 169 13.55 -129.32 67.22
C LEU A 169 13.81 -129.06 65.74
N GLN A 170 13.70 -130.07 64.88
CA GLN A 170 13.79 -129.89 63.44
C GLN A 170 12.69 -128.98 62.90
N ALA A 171 11.45 -129.14 63.36
CA ALA A 171 10.35 -128.25 62.99
C ALA A 171 10.59 -126.81 63.47
N LEU A 172 11.15 -126.62 64.67
CA LEU A 172 11.53 -125.31 65.19
C LEU A 172 12.73 -124.71 64.46
N GLU A 173 13.70 -125.52 64.04
CA GLU A 173 14.84 -125.08 63.21
C GLU A 173 14.37 -124.68 61.81
N GLU A 174 13.46 -125.44 61.20
CA GLU A 174 12.81 -125.08 59.94
C GLU A 174 11.95 -123.81 60.09
N GLU A 175 11.19 -123.68 61.17
CA GLU A 175 10.39 -122.48 61.46
C GLU A 175 11.30 -121.27 61.70
N HIS A 176 12.37 -121.43 62.46
CA HIS A 176 13.37 -120.39 62.67
C HIS A 176 14.06 -120.01 61.37
N GLY A 177 14.38 -120.98 60.50
CA GLY A 177 14.91 -120.74 59.16
C GLY A 177 13.94 -119.92 58.30
N ARG A 178 12.66 -120.31 58.26
CA ARG A 178 11.61 -119.55 57.55
C ARG A 178 11.43 -118.13 58.12
N LEU A 179 11.52 -117.96 59.44
CA LEU A 179 11.45 -116.64 60.07
C LEU A 179 12.70 -115.80 59.77
N GLN A 180 13.88 -116.39 59.67
CA GLN A 180 15.09 -115.70 59.25
C GLN A 180 15.01 -115.28 57.78
N GLU A 181 14.53 -116.15 56.89
CA GLU A 181 14.28 -115.83 55.48
C GLU A 181 13.24 -114.71 55.35
N ALA A 182 12.08 -114.83 56.01
CA ALA A 182 11.05 -113.80 56.01
C ALA A 182 11.54 -112.46 56.59
N ARG A 183 12.43 -112.49 57.60
CA ARG A 183 13.08 -111.29 58.13
C ARG A 183 14.04 -110.68 57.11
N ALA A 184 14.86 -111.49 56.44
CA ALA A 184 15.76 -111.00 55.41
C ALA A 184 15.00 -110.41 54.20
N GLU A 185 13.90 -111.03 53.80
CA GLU A 185 12.99 -110.51 52.77
C GLU A 185 12.35 -109.18 53.21
N ALA A 186 11.86 -109.09 54.45
CA ALA A 186 11.31 -107.85 54.99
C ALA A 186 12.35 -106.73 55.08
N ASP A 187 13.58 -107.05 55.52
CA ASP A 187 14.69 -106.09 55.58
C ASP A 187 15.07 -105.61 54.16
N ALA A 188 15.09 -106.51 53.17
CA ALA A 188 15.32 -106.15 51.77
C ALA A 188 14.19 -105.29 51.19
N GLU A 189 12.93 -105.55 51.53
CA GLU A 189 11.81 -104.71 51.11
C GLU A 189 11.85 -103.33 51.78
N ILE A 190 12.25 -103.25 53.05
CA ILE A 190 12.46 -101.98 53.75
C ILE A 190 13.57 -101.17 53.07
N GLU A 191 14.69 -101.79 52.69
CA GLU A 191 15.76 -101.09 51.96
C GLU A 191 15.31 -100.64 50.57
N ARG A 192 14.57 -101.46 49.80
CA ARG A 192 13.97 -101.03 48.52
C ARG A 192 13.06 -99.82 48.70
N ARG A 193 12.16 -99.83 49.70
CA ARG A 193 11.29 -98.68 49.99
C ARG A 193 12.07 -97.45 50.46
N ARG A 194 13.21 -97.63 51.14
CA ARG A 194 14.10 -96.52 51.52
C ARG A 194 14.82 -95.94 50.31
N GLU A 195 15.25 -96.77 49.36
CA GLU A 195 15.83 -96.33 48.09
C GLU A 195 14.79 -95.58 47.25
N GLU A 196 13.60 -96.13 47.06
CA GLU A 196 12.48 -95.46 46.37
C GLU A 196 12.13 -94.12 47.03
N ALA A 197 12.10 -94.06 48.37
CA ALA A 197 11.84 -92.81 49.09
C ALA A 197 12.98 -91.79 48.94
N ARG A 198 14.23 -92.23 48.80
CA ARG A 198 15.38 -91.35 48.49
C ARG A 198 15.29 -90.80 47.08
N GLU A 199 15.00 -91.66 46.09
CA GLU A 199 14.79 -91.24 44.70
C GLU A 199 13.65 -90.22 44.58
N GLN A 200 12.51 -90.47 45.25
CA GLN A 200 11.41 -89.51 45.31
C GLN A 200 11.79 -88.20 46.00
N ALA A 201 12.60 -88.25 47.06
CA ALA A 201 13.07 -87.04 47.74
C ALA A 201 14.02 -86.22 46.84
N GLU A 202 14.88 -86.88 46.07
CA GLU A 202 15.75 -86.25 45.08
C GLU A 202 14.93 -85.63 43.93
N GLU A 203 13.92 -86.34 43.41
CA GLU A 203 13.01 -85.82 42.38
C GLU A 203 12.23 -84.60 42.88
N ILE A 204 11.67 -84.65 44.10
CA ILE A 204 10.98 -83.51 44.72
C ILE A 204 11.95 -82.34 44.93
N SER A 205 13.20 -82.60 45.31
CA SER A 205 14.23 -81.56 45.47
C SER A 205 14.56 -80.89 44.12
N ALA A 206 14.72 -81.69 43.06
CA ALA A 206 14.96 -81.20 41.70
C ALA A 206 13.78 -80.34 41.20
N LEU A 207 12.55 -80.82 41.32
CA LEU A 207 11.34 -80.07 40.94
C LEU A 207 11.19 -78.76 41.73
N ARG A 208 11.54 -78.75 43.03
CA ARG A 208 11.55 -77.51 43.82
C ARG A 208 12.59 -76.53 43.33
N SER A 209 13.78 -77.01 42.94
CA SER A 209 14.82 -76.17 42.34
C SER A 209 14.38 -75.59 40.99
N GLU A 210 13.73 -76.39 40.14
CA GLU A 210 13.18 -75.94 38.86
C GLU A 210 12.07 -74.90 39.04
N ILE A 211 11.14 -75.13 39.98
CA ILE A 211 10.07 -74.17 40.30
C ILE A 211 10.67 -72.85 40.81
N ALA A 212 11.68 -72.91 41.68
CA ALA A 212 12.34 -71.72 42.20
C ALA A 212 13.05 -70.93 41.08
N ALA A 213 13.76 -71.61 40.17
CA ALA A 213 14.39 -70.98 39.02
C ALA A 213 13.35 -70.34 38.07
N ALA A 214 12.25 -71.04 37.78
CA ALA A 214 11.16 -70.51 36.96
C ALA A 214 10.45 -69.31 37.62
N GLN A 215 10.35 -69.29 38.95
CA GLN A 215 9.83 -68.14 39.70
C GLN A 215 10.77 -66.94 39.59
N GLU A 216 12.08 -67.14 39.73
CA GLU A 216 13.07 -66.08 39.58
C GLU A 216 13.07 -65.49 38.16
N GLU A 217 12.94 -66.32 37.12
CA GLU A 217 12.80 -65.85 35.73
C GLU A 217 11.52 -65.05 35.52
N ARG A 218 10.38 -65.52 36.04
CA ARG A 218 9.11 -64.79 35.96
C ARG A 218 9.16 -63.45 36.69
N GLU A 219 9.83 -63.39 37.84
CA GLU A 219 10.04 -62.13 38.57
C GLU A 219 10.92 -61.15 37.78
N LYS A 220 11.98 -61.65 37.12
CA LYS A 220 12.82 -60.83 36.22
C LYS A 220 12.04 -60.31 35.02
N GLU A 221 11.23 -61.16 34.38
CA GLU A 221 10.35 -60.75 33.27
C GLU A 221 9.30 -59.73 33.72
N ALA A 222 8.67 -59.94 34.88
CA ALA A 222 7.71 -59.01 35.45
C ALA A 222 8.36 -57.66 35.78
N ALA A 223 9.59 -57.66 36.32
CA ALA A 223 10.35 -56.44 36.59
C ALA A 223 10.70 -55.69 35.29
N LEU A 224 11.09 -56.41 34.23
CA LEU A 224 11.38 -55.80 32.93
C LEU A 224 10.11 -55.19 32.30
N LEU A 225 8.99 -55.90 32.36
CA LEU A 225 7.71 -55.38 31.87
C LEU A 225 7.24 -54.16 32.68
N ALA A 226 7.42 -54.17 34.01
CA ALA A 226 7.13 -53.02 34.85
C ALA A 226 7.99 -51.80 34.47
N GLN A 227 9.30 -52.00 34.24
CA GLN A 227 10.21 -50.95 33.78
C GLN A 227 9.80 -50.41 32.40
N GLN A 228 9.42 -51.27 31.46
CA GLN A 228 8.93 -50.85 30.14
C GLN A 228 7.63 -50.05 30.23
N LEU A 229 6.70 -50.46 31.09
CA LEU A 229 5.45 -49.73 31.32
C LEU A 229 5.68 -48.35 31.94
N GLU A 230 6.62 -48.24 32.88
CA GLU A 230 7.00 -46.96 33.47
C GLU A 230 7.63 -46.04 32.42
N ALA A 231 8.59 -46.54 31.63
CA ALA A 231 9.19 -45.77 30.54
C ALA A 231 8.16 -45.32 29.49
N ALA A 232 7.19 -46.18 29.14
CA ALA A 232 6.10 -45.83 28.23
C ALA A 232 5.18 -44.75 28.83
N ARG A 233 4.90 -44.81 30.13
CA ARG A 233 4.11 -43.78 30.84
C ARG A 233 4.83 -42.45 30.90
N GLU A 234 6.14 -42.43 31.09
CA GLU A 234 6.94 -41.20 31.03
C GLU A 234 6.94 -40.61 29.62
N GLN A 235 7.13 -41.43 28.59
CA GLN A 235 7.03 -40.99 27.20
C GLN A 235 5.64 -40.41 26.91
N GLN A 236 4.57 -41.04 27.39
CA GLN A 236 3.22 -40.51 27.27
C GLN A 236 3.08 -39.15 27.97
N ARG A 237 3.54 -39.01 29.22
CA ARG A 237 3.50 -37.72 29.94
C ARG A 237 4.27 -36.62 29.22
N THR A 238 5.44 -36.93 28.64
CA THR A 238 6.21 -35.94 27.87
C THR A 238 5.53 -35.58 26.54
N ALA A 239 4.84 -36.53 25.90
CA ALA A 239 4.06 -36.28 24.70
C ALA A 239 2.83 -35.42 25.00
N GLU A 240 2.11 -35.70 26.09
CA GLU A 240 1.00 -34.89 26.59
C GLU A 240 1.44 -33.49 26.97
N GLY A 241 2.59 -33.34 27.64
CA GLY A 241 3.17 -32.03 27.95
C GLY A 241 3.54 -31.22 26.70
N ARG A 242 4.10 -31.87 25.68
CA ARG A 242 4.37 -31.22 24.38
C ARG A 242 3.10 -30.83 23.65
N ALA A 243 2.09 -31.71 23.64
CA ALA A 243 0.78 -31.41 23.04
C ALA A 243 0.10 -30.24 23.74
N ALA A 244 0.13 -30.20 25.08
CA ALA A 244 -0.38 -29.06 25.87
C ALA A 244 0.36 -27.76 25.54
N GLY A 245 1.70 -27.80 25.46
CA GLY A 245 2.51 -26.66 25.03
C GLY A 245 2.12 -26.15 23.64
N GLN A 246 1.99 -27.05 22.67
CA GLN A 246 1.55 -26.71 21.31
C GLN A 246 0.13 -26.12 21.28
N THR A 247 -0.79 -26.59 22.13
CA THR A 247 -2.14 -26.01 22.20
C THR A 247 -2.14 -24.58 22.73
N GLU A 248 -1.29 -24.27 23.71
CA GLU A 248 -1.15 -22.90 24.21
C GLU A 248 -0.44 -21.99 23.19
N GLU A 249 0.58 -22.50 22.47
CA GLU A 249 1.20 -21.77 21.34
C GLU A 249 0.17 -21.45 20.25
N ILE A 250 -0.65 -22.42 19.85
CA ILE A 250 -1.72 -22.22 18.87
C ILE A 250 -2.75 -21.21 19.37
N ARG A 251 -3.10 -21.23 20.66
CA ARG A 251 -3.99 -20.22 21.26
C ARG A 251 -3.36 -18.84 21.18
N ALA A 252 -2.11 -18.68 21.60
CA ALA A 252 -1.39 -17.41 21.58
C ALA A 252 -1.28 -16.85 20.15
N LEU A 253 -0.97 -17.69 19.17
CA LEU A 253 -0.93 -17.30 17.75
C LEU A 253 -2.32 -16.88 17.23
N LYS A 254 -3.39 -17.55 17.64
CA LYS A 254 -4.77 -17.15 17.28
C LYS A 254 -5.14 -15.80 17.87
N GLU A 255 -4.80 -15.55 19.13
CA GLU A 255 -5.05 -14.26 19.80
C GLU A 255 -4.25 -13.14 19.14
N SER A 256 -2.98 -13.38 18.82
CA SER A 256 -2.13 -12.44 18.06
C SER A 256 -2.71 -12.14 16.68
N LEU A 257 -3.14 -13.17 15.92
CA LEU A 257 -3.78 -12.98 14.62
C LEU A 257 -5.09 -12.18 14.71
N GLN A 258 -5.88 -12.41 15.77
CA GLN A 258 -7.10 -11.63 16.01
C GLN A 258 -6.80 -10.16 16.32
N GLN A 259 -5.76 -9.88 17.12
CA GLN A 259 -5.31 -8.52 17.41
C GLN A 259 -4.83 -7.80 16.15
N GLU A 260 -4.02 -8.46 15.32
CA GLU A 260 -3.55 -7.92 14.05
C GLU A 260 -4.70 -7.66 13.07
N SER A 261 -5.67 -8.58 12.98
CA SER A 261 -6.87 -8.39 12.15
C SER A 261 -7.71 -7.19 12.63
N ALA A 262 -7.84 -7.01 13.95
CA ALA A 262 -8.52 -5.84 14.51
C ALA A 262 -7.76 -4.54 14.20
N ALA A 263 -6.43 -4.53 14.33
CA ALA A 263 -5.60 -3.39 13.98
C ALA A 263 -5.70 -3.02 12.49
N LEU A 264 -5.69 -4.01 11.60
CA LEU A 264 -5.86 -3.81 10.16
C LEU A 264 -7.23 -3.21 9.82
N LYS A 265 -8.31 -3.64 10.50
CA LYS A 265 -9.64 -3.04 10.32
C LYS A 265 -9.67 -1.56 10.74
N THR A 266 -9.03 -1.22 11.86
CA THR A 266 -8.91 0.17 12.32
C THR A 266 -8.12 1.02 11.32
N LEU A 267 -6.98 0.52 10.83
CA LEU A 267 -6.18 1.20 9.81
C LEU A 267 -6.95 1.39 8.50
N MET A 268 -7.74 0.40 8.08
CA MET A 268 -8.57 0.48 6.88
C MET A 268 -9.66 1.55 7.02
N SER A 269 -10.29 1.66 8.19
CA SER A 269 -11.24 2.75 8.49
C SER A 269 -10.56 4.12 8.42
N GLN A 270 -9.39 4.27 9.05
CA GLN A 270 -8.62 5.52 9.02
C GLN A 270 -8.21 5.92 7.59
N ALA A 271 -7.85 4.94 6.74
CA ALA A 271 -7.52 5.20 5.35
C ALA A 271 -8.73 5.72 4.54
N LEU A 272 -9.93 5.18 4.80
CA LEU A 272 -11.16 5.67 4.19
C LEU A 272 -11.51 7.09 4.67
N ASP A 273 -11.34 7.38 5.96
CA ASP A 273 -11.57 8.72 6.51
C ASP A 273 -10.60 9.74 5.89
N LEU A 274 -9.32 9.42 5.78
CA LEU A 274 -8.33 10.27 5.10
C LEU A 274 -8.61 10.44 3.61
N GLN A 275 -9.16 9.42 2.95
CA GLN A 275 -9.59 9.53 1.56
C GLN A 275 -10.78 10.48 1.41
N ALA A 276 -11.75 10.43 2.33
CA ALA A 276 -12.87 11.36 2.38
C ALA A 276 -12.40 12.80 2.65
N GLU A 277 -11.47 12.99 3.60
CA GLU A 277 -10.87 14.30 3.90
C GLU A 277 -10.12 14.87 2.68
N ARG A 278 -9.33 14.04 1.99
CA ARG A 278 -8.66 14.44 0.75
C ARG A 278 -9.64 14.86 -0.34
N GLN A 279 -10.76 14.16 -0.47
CA GLN A 279 -11.79 14.53 -1.45
C GLN A 279 -12.44 15.87 -1.06
N ALA A 280 -12.78 16.07 0.21
CA ALA A 280 -13.32 17.35 0.69
C ALA A 280 -12.34 18.51 0.47
N LEU A 281 -11.03 18.30 0.67
CA LEU A 281 -10.01 19.32 0.39
C LEU A 281 -9.87 19.62 -1.12
N ARG A 282 -10.04 18.62 -1.99
CA ARG A 282 -10.07 18.84 -3.45
C ARG A 282 -11.28 19.67 -3.86
N ASP A 283 -12.47 19.30 -3.39
CA ASP A 283 -13.71 20.01 -3.69
C ASP A 283 -13.63 21.46 -3.17
N ALA A 284 -13.05 21.68 -1.98
CA ALA A 284 -12.80 23.01 -1.43
C ALA A 284 -11.79 23.82 -2.25
N ALA A 285 -10.72 23.19 -2.73
CA ALA A 285 -9.73 23.84 -3.60
C ALA A 285 -10.32 24.22 -4.96
N GLU A 286 -11.15 23.36 -5.55
CA GLU A 286 -11.89 23.66 -6.78
C GLU A 286 -12.88 24.82 -6.59
N ALA A 287 -13.61 24.84 -5.47
CA ALA A 287 -14.49 25.95 -5.12
C ALA A 287 -13.73 27.27 -4.95
N ALA A 288 -12.58 27.25 -4.27
CA ALA A 288 -11.72 28.43 -4.09
C ALA A 288 -11.15 28.90 -5.44
N ALA A 289 -10.73 27.99 -6.32
CA ALA A 289 -10.25 28.31 -7.66
C ALA A 289 -11.38 28.95 -8.51
N ALA A 290 -12.60 28.45 -8.40
CA ALA A 290 -13.77 29.03 -9.08
C ALA A 290 -14.08 30.44 -8.58
N GLN A 291 -14.01 30.68 -7.26
CA GLN A 291 -14.18 32.02 -6.68
C GLN A 291 -13.10 32.99 -7.14
N HIS A 292 -11.83 32.57 -7.16
CA HIS A 292 -10.74 33.39 -7.65
C HIS A 292 -10.90 33.70 -9.15
N ALA A 293 -11.32 32.73 -9.95
CA ALA A 293 -11.62 32.95 -11.38
C ALA A 293 -12.74 33.98 -11.58
N GLN A 294 -13.78 33.97 -10.73
CA GLN A 294 -14.83 34.99 -10.74
C GLN A 294 -14.28 36.37 -10.37
N GLN A 295 -13.44 36.48 -9.33
CA GLN A 295 -12.80 37.75 -8.95
C GLN A 295 -11.93 38.32 -10.07
N VAL A 296 -11.14 37.47 -10.74
CA VAL A 296 -10.31 37.89 -11.89
C VAL A 296 -11.18 38.41 -13.03
N ARG A 297 -12.30 37.76 -13.34
CA ARG A 297 -13.25 38.25 -14.36
C ARG A 297 -13.83 39.61 -13.98
N GLN A 298 -14.26 39.79 -12.74
CA GLN A 298 -14.78 41.08 -12.25
C GLN A 298 -13.73 42.20 -12.37
N LEU A 299 -12.48 41.93 -11.97
CA LEU A 299 -11.38 42.89 -12.13
C LEU A 299 -11.09 43.21 -13.60
N GLN A 300 -11.16 42.23 -14.49
CA GLN A 300 -11.00 42.44 -15.93
C GLN A 300 -12.13 43.30 -16.50
N GLU A 301 -13.38 43.06 -16.11
CA GLU A 301 -14.54 43.88 -16.49
C GLU A 301 -14.37 45.32 -16.00
N GLN A 302 -13.96 45.52 -14.75
CA GLN A 302 -13.65 46.85 -14.20
C GLN A 302 -12.53 47.55 -14.98
N GLN A 303 -11.45 46.85 -15.33
CA GLN A 303 -10.38 47.42 -16.15
C GLN A 303 -10.85 47.79 -17.55
N GLN A 304 -11.69 46.97 -18.17
CA GLN A 304 -12.28 47.28 -19.48
C GLN A 304 -13.21 48.49 -19.41
N GLU A 305 -14.02 48.59 -18.36
CA GLU A 305 -14.90 49.74 -18.15
C GLU A 305 -14.10 51.02 -17.92
N LEU A 306 -13.06 50.97 -17.08
CA LEU A 306 -12.17 52.12 -16.87
C LEU A 306 -11.47 52.53 -18.18
N ARG A 307 -11.01 51.58 -19.00
CA ARG A 307 -10.46 51.87 -20.33
C ARG A 307 -11.48 52.55 -21.23
N ARG A 308 -12.72 52.04 -21.28
CA ARG A 308 -13.81 52.67 -22.05
C ARG A 308 -14.12 54.09 -21.56
N GLN A 309 -14.08 54.34 -20.24
CA GLN A 309 -14.25 55.67 -19.69
C GLN A 309 -13.12 56.62 -20.11
N MET A 310 -11.87 56.16 -20.02
CA MET A 310 -10.70 56.93 -20.48
C MET A 310 -10.75 57.21 -21.99
N GLU A 311 -11.18 56.24 -22.81
CA GLU A 311 -11.36 56.42 -24.25
C GLU A 311 -12.47 57.44 -24.57
N ARG A 312 -13.58 57.41 -23.83
CA ARG A 312 -14.65 58.42 -23.96
C ARG A 312 -14.16 59.81 -23.58
N GLN A 313 -13.47 59.95 -22.45
CA GLN A 313 -12.90 61.23 -22.03
C GLN A 313 -11.88 61.75 -23.05
N ALA A 314 -11.05 60.86 -23.60
CA ALA A 314 -10.11 61.22 -24.66
C ALA A 314 -10.83 61.68 -25.94
N ALA A 315 -11.93 61.02 -26.32
CA ALA A 315 -12.76 61.42 -27.45
C ALA A 315 -13.44 62.78 -27.21
N GLU A 316 -14.04 62.99 -26.03
CA GLU A 316 -14.66 64.25 -25.63
C GLU A 316 -13.65 65.42 -25.65
N LEU A 317 -12.46 65.23 -25.05
CA LEU A 317 -11.38 66.22 -25.10
C LEU A 317 -10.90 66.46 -26.54
N GLY A 318 -10.87 65.41 -27.37
CA GLY A 318 -10.56 65.50 -28.79
C GLY A 318 -11.55 66.36 -29.56
N GLU A 319 -12.85 66.15 -29.36
CA GLU A 319 -13.94 66.96 -29.94
C GLU A 319 -13.87 68.41 -29.46
N GLN A 320 -13.67 68.65 -28.16
CA GLN A 320 -13.50 70.00 -27.60
C GLN A 320 -12.30 70.73 -28.25
N LEU A 321 -11.18 70.03 -28.43
CA LEU A 321 -9.99 70.60 -29.05
C LEU A 321 -10.20 70.88 -30.55
N GLN A 322 -10.98 70.06 -31.25
CA GLN A 322 -11.38 70.36 -32.63
C GLN A 322 -12.32 71.56 -32.71
N ALA A 323 -13.30 71.67 -31.81
CA ALA A 323 -14.21 72.81 -31.72
C ALA A 323 -13.41 74.11 -31.45
N GLN A 324 -12.51 74.11 -30.47
CA GLN A 324 -11.63 75.25 -30.19
C GLN A 324 -10.74 75.62 -31.39
N LYS A 325 -10.25 74.63 -32.15
CA LYS A 325 -9.52 74.89 -33.39
C LYS A 325 -10.40 75.55 -34.45
N ALA A 326 -11.65 75.11 -34.60
CA ALA A 326 -12.59 75.69 -35.53
C ALA A 326 -12.94 77.15 -35.14
N ASP A 327 -13.19 77.40 -33.86
CA ASP A 327 -13.42 78.75 -33.32
C ASP A 327 -12.21 79.65 -33.57
N ALA A 328 -10.99 79.17 -33.24
CA ALA A 328 -9.76 79.93 -33.49
C ALA A 328 -9.53 80.21 -34.99
N GLN A 329 -9.93 79.30 -35.88
CA GLN A 329 -9.89 79.51 -37.33
C GLN A 329 -10.92 80.54 -37.78
N ALA A 330 -12.13 80.52 -37.21
CA ALA A 330 -13.17 81.50 -37.47
C ALA A 330 -12.74 82.90 -37.00
N ASP A 331 -12.17 83.01 -35.79
CA ASP A 331 -11.61 84.25 -35.25
C ASP A 331 -10.47 84.79 -36.13
N ALA A 332 -9.57 83.90 -36.57
CA ALA A 332 -8.49 84.29 -37.49
C ALA A 332 -9.04 84.78 -38.84
N ALA A 333 -10.10 84.16 -39.37
CA ALA A 333 -10.75 84.61 -40.59
C ALA A 333 -11.44 85.97 -40.40
N ALA A 334 -12.15 86.17 -39.29
CA ALA A 334 -12.77 87.44 -38.93
C ALA A 334 -11.73 88.56 -38.76
N ALA A 335 -10.60 88.27 -38.10
CA ALA A 335 -9.49 89.21 -37.96
C ALA A 335 -8.90 89.60 -39.31
N ARG A 336 -8.75 88.66 -40.25
CA ARG A 336 -8.30 88.96 -41.63
C ARG A 336 -9.30 89.82 -42.39
N ALA A 337 -10.60 89.53 -42.26
CA ALA A 337 -11.65 90.34 -42.87
C ALA A 337 -11.62 91.78 -42.33
N ALA A 338 -11.54 91.95 -41.01
CA ALA A 338 -11.42 93.26 -40.38
C ALA A 338 -10.14 94.01 -40.82
N GLN A 339 -9.02 93.31 -41.02
CA GLN A 339 -7.81 93.91 -41.59
C GLN A 339 -8.01 94.37 -43.04
N ALA A 340 -8.72 93.59 -43.86
CA ALA A 340 -9.05 93.96 -45.23
C ALA A 340 -9.99 95.18 -45.28
N ASP A 341 -11.02 95.21 -44.44
CA ASP A 341 -11.93 96.36 -44.32
C ASP A 341 -11.18 97.61 -43.84
N ALA A 342 -10.27 97.46 -42.87
CA ALA A 342 -9.43 98.57 -42.42
C ALA A 342 -8.46 99.07 -43.50
N ALA A 343 -7.94 98.18 -44.36
CA ALA A 343 -7.16 98.57 -45.52
C ALA A 343 -8.03 99.32 -46.55
N ALA A 344 -9.21 98.80 -46.89
CA ALA A 344 -10.15 99.46 -47.79
C ALA A 344 -10.56 100.86 -47.29
N ALA A 345 -10.87 101.00 -45.99
CA ALA A 345 -11.18 102.29 -45.39
C ALA A 345 -10.00 103.28 -45.42
N ARG A 346 -8.75 102.79 -45.32
CA ARG A 346 -7.55 103.62 -45.49
C ARG A 346 -7.39 104.07 -46.94
N ASP A 347 -7.63 103.19 -47.89
CA ASP A 347 -7.58 103.51 -49.32
C ASP A 347 -8.66 104.53 -49.70
N GLU A 348 -9.88 104.35 -49.19
CA GLU A 348 -10.98 105.29 -49.36
C GLU A 348 -10.68 106.64 -48.70
N ALA A 349 -10.14 106.65 -47.48
CA ALA A 349 -9.67 107.88 -46.83
C ALA A 349 -8.52 108.55 -47.60
N ALA A 350 -7.64 107.79 -48.26
CA ALA A 350 -6.60 108.32 -49.11
C ALA A 350 -7.18 108.94 -50.40
N ALA A 351 -8.18 108.31 -51.01
CA ALA A 351 -8.93 108.85 -52.14
C ALA A 351 -9.62 110.18 -51.79
N VAL A 352 -10.35 110.21 -50.66
CA VAL A 352 -11.00 111.46 -50.17
C VAL A 352 -9.98 112.56 -49.91
N ARG A 353 -8.79 112.23 -49.39
CA ARG A 353 -7.70 113.21 -49.22
C ARG A 353 -7.20 113.71 -50.56
N ALA A 354 -7.05 112.84 -51.56
CA ALA A 354 -6.65 113.22 -52.91
C ALA A 354 -7.70 114.15 -53.56
N ASP A 355 -8.99 113.81 -53.45
CA ASP A 355 -10.10 114.64 -53.93
C ASP A 355 -10.13 116.00 -53.21
N ALA A 356 -9.90 116.03 -51.89
CA ALA A 356 -9.82 117.26 -51.13
C ALA A 356 -8.61 118.14 -51.52
N VAL A 357 -7.49 117.53 -51.95
CA VAL A 357 -6.35 118.25 -52.52
C VAL A 357 -6.71 118.82 -53.88
N ALA A 358 -7.30 118.01 -54.77
CA ALA A 358 -7.76 118.46 -56.09
C ALA A 358 -8.76 119.63 -55.98
N ALA A 359 -9.75 119.54 -55.08
CA ALA A 359 -10.70 120.62 -54.83
C ALA A 359 -10.03 121.89 -54.27
N ARG A 360 -8.95 121.76 -53.49
CA ARG A 360 -8.17 122.92 -53.01
C ARG A 360 -7.37 123.56 -54.15
N GLU A 361 -6.83 122.76 -55.07
CA GLU A 361 -6.13 123.24 -56.26
C GLU A 361 -7.10 123.97 -57.20
N GLU A 362 -8.28 123.40 -57.47
CA GLU A 362 -9.35 124.08 -58.23
C GLU A 362 -9.80 125.38 -57.55
N ALA A 363 -9.95 125.39 -56.21
CA ALA A 363 -10.27 126.59 -55.47
C ALA A 363 -9.15 127.64 -55.51
N ALA A 364 -7.88 127.22 -55.57
CA ALA A 364 -6.74 128.10 -55.74
C ALA A 364 -6.70 128.70 -57.15
N GLU A 365 -6.97 127.91 -58.19
CA GLU A 365 -7.14 128.40 -59.57
C GLU A 365 -8.30 129.38 -59.69
N ALA A 366 -9.46 129.09 -59.08
CA ALA A 366 -10.59 130.01 -59.06
C ALA A 366 -10.25 131.33 -58.35
N ARG A 367 -9.46 131.29 -57.27
CA ARG A 367 -8.95 132.49 -56.60
C ARG A 367 -7.95 133.25 -57.45
N ALA A 368 -7.07 132.56 -58.18
CA ALA A 368 -6.14 133.17 -59.13
C ALA A 368 -6.89 133.85 -60.29
N GLY A 369 -7.91 133.19 -60.85
CA GLY A 369 -8.81 133.78 -61.85
C GLY A 369 -9.58 135.00 -61.32
N ALA A 370 -10.06 134.96 -60.08
CA ALA A 370 -10.70 136.11 -59.44
C ALA A 370 -9.71 137.27 -59.17
N ALA A 371 -8.45 136.97 -58.86
CA ALA A 371 -7.40 137.98 -58.70
C ALA A 371 -7.03 138.62 -60.05
N ALA A 372 -6.95 137.83 -61.13
CA ALA A 372 -6.76 138.33 -62.49
C ALA A 372 -7.92 139.25 -62.91
N ALA A 373 -9.17 138.84 -62.70
CA ALA A 373 -10.34 139.67 -62.99
C ALA A 373 -10.39 140.98 -62.18
N ARG A 374 -9.88 140.97 -60.93
CA ARG A 374 -9.70 142.21 -60.15
C ARG A 374 -8.58 143.10 -60.69
N GLY A 375 -7.51 142.50 -61.22
CA GLY A 375 -6.45 143.21 -61.95
C GLY A 375 -7.00 143.91 -63.19
N ASP A 376 -7.76 143.18 -64.01
CA ASP A 376 -8.40 143.74 -65.21
C ASP A 376 -9.38 144.87 -64.87
N ALA A 377 -10.15 144.72 -63.77
CA ALA A 377 -11.03 145.77 -63.28
C ALA A 377 -10.29 147.01 -62.76
N ALA A 378 -9.05 146.86 -62.27
CA ALA A 378 -8.21 147.98 -61.87
C ALA A 378 -7.66 148.72 -63.10
N VAL A 379 -7.20 147.99 -64.12
CA VAL A 379 -6.78 148.57 -65.41
C VAL A 379 -7.91 149.36 -66.06
N ALA A 380 -9.12 148.81 -66.12
CA ALA A 380 -10.29 149.52 -66.67
C ALA A 380 -10.65 150.80 -65.88
N ARG A 381 -10.36 150.85 -64.57
CA ARG A 381 -10.55 152.05 -63.74
C ARG A 381 -9.49 153.11 -64.01
N GLU A 382 -8.25 152.71 -64.27
CA GLU A 382 -7.18 153.64 -64.65
C GLU A 382 -7.43 154.24 -66.04
N GLU A 383 -7.87 153.44 -67.01
CA GLU A 383 -8.25 153.94 -68.34
C GLU A 383 -9.44 154.92 -68.27
N ALA A 384 -10.44 154.63 -67.43
CA ALA A 384 -11.56 155.53 -67.19
C ALA A 384 -11.15 156.85 -66.49
N ALA A 385 -10.12 156.81 -65.65
CA ALA A 385 -9.55 158.01 -65.02
C ALA A 385 -8.75 158.85 -66.02
N ALA A 386 -7.98 158.22 -66.90
CA ALA A 386 -7.25 158.89 -67.98
C ALA A 386 -8.21 159.62 -68.94
N ALA A 387 -9.29 158.96 -69.37
CA ALA A 387 -10.32 159.58 -70.22
C ALA A 387 -11.00 160.81 -69.56
N LYS A 388 -11.17 160.79 -68.22
CA LYS A 388 -11.68 161.95 -67.48
C LYS A 388 -10.70 163.11 -67.43
N GLN A 389 -9.39 162.84 -67.38
CA GLN A 389 -8.38 163.91 -67.40
C GLN A 389 -8.25 164.55 -68.78
N GLU A 390 -8.32 163.79 -69.87
CA GLU A 390 -8.37 164.34 -71.23
C GLU A 390 -9.61 165.21 -71.46
N ALA A 391 -10.78 164.78 -70.98
CA ALA A 391 -12.01 165.57 -71.06
C ALA A 391 -11.95 166.88 -70.25
N ALA A 392 -11.21 166.91 -69.13
CA ALA A 392 -10.99 168.11 -68.34
C ALA A 392 -10.01 169.08 -69.02
N ALA A 393 -8.97 168.57 -69.68
CA ALA A 393 -8.02 169.37 -70.45
C ALA A 393 -8.71 170.07 -71.65
N ALA A 394 -9.55 169.34 -72.39
CA ALA A 394 -10.31 169.90 -73.53
C ALA A 394 -11.27 171.03 -73.09
N LYS A 395 -11.89 170.93 -71.91
CA LYS A 395 -12.74 172.00 -71.35
C LYS A 395 -11.96 173.26 -70.98
N GLN A 396 -10.72 173.13 -70.49
CA GLN A 396 -9.90 174.30 -70.17
C GLN A 396 -9.40 175.01 -71.43
N GLU A 397 -9.12 174.29 -72.51
CA GLU A 397 -8.74 174.87 -73.79
C GLU A 397 -9.89 175.65 -74.44
N ALA A 398 -11.10 175.08 -74.40
CA ALA A 398 -12.31 175.76 -74.89
C ALA A 398 -12.62 177.06 -74.12
N ALA A 399 -12.37 177.08 -72.80
CA ALA A 399 -12.56 178.27 -71.97
C ALA A 399 -11.56 179.40 -72.29
N LYS A 400 -10.31 179.05 -72.63
CA LYS A 400 -9.30 180.04 -73.05
C LYS A 400 -9.60 180.64 -74.42
N ALA A 401 -10.11 179.86 -75.36
CA ALA A 401 -10.51 180.35 -76.68
C ALA A 401 -11.70 181.34 -76.60
N ALA A 402 -12.69 181.07 -75.74
CA ALA A 402 -13.84 181.94 -75.56
C ALA A 402 -13.50 183.31 -74.91
N ALA A 403 -12.45 183.36 -74.09
CA ALA A 403 -12.00 184.60 -73.43
C ALA A 403 -11.26 185.56 -74.39
N LEU A 404 -10.57 185.02 -75.41
CA LEU A 404 -9.86 185.81 -76.43
C LEU A 404 -10.83 186.51 -77.39
N VAL A 405 -11.85 185.79 -77.87
CA VAL A 405 -12.87 186.33 -78.79
C VAL A 405 -13.68 187.49 -78.16
N LYS A 406 -13.91 187.43 -76.84
CA LYS A 406 -14.66 188.46 -76.10
C LYS A 406 -13.85 189.75 -75.90
N ARG A 407 -12.52 189.68 -76.00
CA ARG A 407 -11.62 190.84 -75.84
C ARG A 407 -11.46 191.62 -77.14
N GLU A 408 -11.33 190.93 -78.28
CA GLU A 408 -11.29 191.56 -79.61
C GLU A 408 -12.60 192.27 -79.95
N ALA A 409 -13.75 191.65 -79.69
CA ALA A 409 -15.06 192.28 -79.93
C ALA A 409 -15.32 193.56 -79.10
N ALA A 410 -14.63 193.72 -77.95
CA ALA A 410 -14.76 194.91 -77.10
C ALA A 410 -13.86 196.08 -77.57
N GLU A 411 -12.79 195.80 -78.32
CA GLU A 411 -11.88 196.82 -78.86
C GLU A 411 -12.40 197.41 -80.18
N ASP A 412 -13.04 196.59 -81.02
CA ASP A 412 -13.69 197.06 -82.27
C ASP A 412 -14.87 198.01 -82.01
N VAL A 413 -15.64 197.76 -80.94
CA VAL A 413 -16.76 198.63 -80.52
C VAL A 413 -16.27 199.99 -79.99
N ARG A 414 -15.07 200.05 -79.38
CA ARG A 414 -14.46 201.34 -78.97
C ARG A 414 -13.89 202.12 -80.16
N GLY A 415 -13.37 201.42 -81.17
CA GLY A 415 -12.89 202.04 -82.42
C GLY A 415 -14.00 202.73 -83.19
N LEU A 416 -15.14 202.05 -83.38
CA LEU A 416 -16.29 202.60 -84.10
C LEU A 416 -16.92 203.80 -83.37
N LYS A 417 -16.89 203.82 -82.03
CA LYS A 417 -17.46 204.91 -81.23
C LYS A 417 -16.65 206.22 -81.32
N ARG A 418 -15.33 206.14 -81.53
CA ARG A 418 -14.47 207.33 -81.78
C ARG A 418 -14.69 207.93 -83.16
N GLN A 419 -14.76 207.08 -84.20
CA GLN A 419 -14.99 207.54 -85.58
C GLN A 419 -16.34 208.25 -85.76
N LEU A 420 -17.35 207.84 -84.98
CA LEU A 420 -18.67 208.46 -85.01
C LEU A 420 -18.68 209.83 -84.32
N GLN A 421 -17.87 210.02 -83.27
CA GLN A 421 -17.74 211.29 -82.55
C GLN A 421 -16.93 212.33 -83.35
N GLU A 422 -15.87 211.91 -84.04
CA GLU A 422 -15.09 212.78 -84.93
C GLU A 422 -15.93 213.29 -86.12
N ARG A 423 -16.73 212.42 -86.75
CA ARG A 423 -17.63 212.83 -87.84
C ARG A 423 -18.76 213.77 -87.40
N THR A 424 -19.24 213.66 -86.15
CA THR A 424 -20.20 214.63 -85.61
C THR A 424 -19.57 215.98 -85.27
N ALA A 425 -18.29 216.00 -84.87
CA ALA A 425 -17.55 217.24 -84.62
C ALA A 425 -17.21 217.97 -85.93
N GLU A 426 -16.84 217.24 -87.00
CA GLU A 426 -16.61 217.81 -88.33
C GLU A 426 -17.89 218.37 -88.95
N LYS A 427 -19.04 217.72 -88.74
CA LYS A 427 -20.33 218.21 -89.28
C LYS A 427 -20.83 219.47 -88.56
N GLN A 428 -20.57 219.63 -87.27
CA GLN A 428 -20.95 220.84 -86.52
C GLN A 428 -20.04 222.04 -86.78
N ALA A 429 -18.83 221.82 -87.31
CA ALA A 429 -17.95 222.89 -87.76
C ALA A 429 -18.37 223.48 -89.13
N ALA A 430 -19.13 222.72 -89.95
CA ALA A 430 -19.54 223.15 -91.28
C ALA A 430 -20.73 224.12 -91.30
N ASP A 431 -21.65 224.07 -90.31
CA ASP A 431 -22.87 224.91 -90.31
C ASP A 431 -22.69 226.26 -89.57
N ARG A 432 -21.45 226.73 -89.39
CA ARG A 432 -21.12 228.06 -88.82
C ARG A 432 -20.55 229.06 -89.84
N VAL A 433 -20.70 228.79 -91.13
CA VAL A 433 -20.41 229.73 -92.25
C VAL A 433 -21.63 229.78 -93.14
#